data_AF-D8K9Y6-F1
#
_entry.id   AF-D8K9Y6-F1
#
_cell.length_a   1.000
_cell.length_b   1.000
_cell.length_c   1.000
_cell.angle_alpha   90.00
_cell.angle_beta   90.00
_cell.angle_gamma   90.00
#
_symmetry.space_group_name_H-M   'P 1'
#
loop_
_entity.id
_entity.type
_entity.pdbx_description
1 polymer ?
#
loop_
_entity_poly.entity_id
_entity_poly.type
_entity_poly.pdbx_seq_one_letter_code
_entity_poly.pdbx_strand_id
1 'polypeptide(L)' 'MASYRIEWKQSARKELRKLTKTIIPKVLEAVAALAENPYPGGSIKLRGSEHTYRIRVGNYRVI' A
#
# COMPACT_ATOMS: atom_id res chain seq x y z
N MET A 1 10.99 -7.64 17.07
CA MET A 1 9.95 -6.72 16.55
C MET A 1 9.13 -7.48 15.53
N ALA A 2 7.81 -7.39 15.56
CA ALA A 2 6.95 -8.14 14.67
C ALA A 2 6.91 -7.46 13.30
N SER A 3 7.59 -8.02 12.30
CA SER A 3 7.53 -7.56 10.92
C SER A 3 6.47 -8.36 10.16
N TYR A 4 5.51 -7.69 9.54
CA TYR A 4 4.54 -8.30 8.63
C TYR A 4 5.19 -8.58 7.28
N ARG A 5 4.86 -9.74 6.69
CA ARG A 5 5.27 -10.07 5.33
C ARG A 5 4.36 -9.35 4.33
N ILE A 6 4.96 -8.61 3.42
CA ILE A 6 4.26 -7.92 2.35
C ILE A 6 4.19 -8.82 1.12
N GLU A 7 2.97 -9.09 0.65
CA GLU A 7 2.74 -9.83 -0.58
C GLU A 7 1.98 -8.97 -1.59
N TRP A 8 2.49 -8.94 -2.82
CA TRP A 8 1.91 -8.16 -3.90
C TRP A 8 1.04 -9.04 -4.79
N LYS A 9 -0.21 -8.64 -5.02
CA LYS A 9 -1.04 -9.22 -6.07
C LYS A 9 -0.39 -9.01 -7.44
N GLN A 10 -0.61 -9.96 -8.35
CA GLN A 10 -0.08 -9.86 -9.71
C GLN A 10 -0.64 -8.63 -10.45
N SER A 11 -1.90 -8.26 -10.21
CA SER A 11 -2.50 -7.02 -10.72
C SER A 11 -1.76 -5.79 -10.20
N ALA A 12 -1.50 -5.72 -8.89
CA ALA A 12 -0.78 -4.61 -8.26
C ALA A 12 0.64 -4.45 -8.84
N ARG A 13 1.36 -5.54 -9.13
CA ARG A 13 2.67 -5.47 -9.81
C ARG A 13 2.56 -4.90 -11.23
N LYS A 14 1.52 -5.27 -11.98
CA LYS A 14 1.28 -4.73 -13.34
C LYS A 14 0.93 -3.24 -13.29
N GLU A 15 0.12 -2.83 -12.32
CA GLU A 15 -0.25 -1.42 -12.11
C GLU A 15 0.95 -0.58 -11.69
N LEU A 16 1.76 -1.06 -10.73
CA LEU A 16 2.98 -0.39 -10.27
C LEU A 16 3.95 -0.12 -11.44
N ARG A 17 4.10 -1.07 -12.37
CA ARG A 17 4.94 -0.90 -13.58
C ARG A 17 4.41 0.15 -14.57
N LYS A 18 3.11 0.43 -14.55
CA LYS A 18 2.49 1.48 -15.38
C LYS A 18 2.62 2.88 -14.77
N LEU A 19 2.98 2.96 -13.50
CA LEU A 19 3.16 4.23 -12.81
C LEU A 19 4.43 4.95 -13.26
N THR A 20 4.44 6.27 -13.10
CA THR A 20 5.61 7.11 -13.40
C THR A 20 6.78 6.77 -12.48
N LYS A 21 8.02 6.85 -12.99
CA LYS A 21 9.24 6.57 -12.21
C LYS A 21 9.35 7.38 -10.91
N THR A 22 8.73 8.55 -10.84
CA THR A 22 8.72 9.41 -9.64
C THR A 22 7.80 8.92 -8.53
N ILE A 23 6.72 8.20 -8.86
CA ILE A 23 5.76 7.73 -7.85
C ILE A 23 6.06 6.32 -7.36
N ILE A 24 6.66 5.46 -8.19
CA ILE A 24 7.09 4.11 -7.80
C ILE A 24 7.84 4.09 -6.46
N PRO A 25 8.91 4.90 -6.24
CA PRO A 25 9.62 4.89 -4.97
C PRO A 25 8.73 5.32 -3.80
N LYS A 26 7.84 6.31 -3.98
CA LYS A 26 6.90 6.76 -2.94
C LYS A 26 5.91 5.67 -2.53
N VAL A 27 5.43 4.88 -3.49
CA VAL A 27 4.55 3.74 -3.21
C VAL A 27 5.32 2.63 -2.49
N LEU A 28 6.54 2.32 -2.93
CA LEU A 28 7.37 1.30 -2.30
C LEU A 28 7.72 1.66 -0.85
N GLU A 29 8.06 2.91 -0.58
CA GLU A 29 8.33 3.43 0.77
C GLU A 29 7.10 3.33 1.66
N ALA A 30 5.95 3.79 1.17
CA ALA A 30 4.69 3.70 1.90
C ALA A 30 4.29 2.24 2.20
N VAL A 31 4.53 1.32 1.27
CA VAL A 31 4.25 -0.10 1.46
C VAL A 31 5.26 -0.73 2.42
N ALA A 32 6.55 -0.43 2.32
CA ALA A 32 7.56 -0.92 3.25
C ALA A 32 7.26 -0.54 4.70
N ALA A 33 6.74 0.66 4.94
CA ALA A 33 6.29 1.09 6.27
C ALA A 33 5.16 0.21 6.85
N LEU A 34 4.37 -0.47 6.00
CA LEU A 34 3.31 -1.40 6.44
C LEU A 34 3.85 -2.69 7.05
N ALA A 35 5.10 -3.07 6.73
CA ALA A 35 5.72 -4.22 7.37
C ALA A 35 5.89 -4.00 8.87
N GLU A 36 6.20 -2.77 9.30
CA GLU A 36 6.40 -2.43 10.72
C GLU A 36 5.10 -1.98 11.38
N ASN A 37 4.27 -1.21 10.67
CA ASN A 37 2.97 -0.76 11.16
C ASN A 37 1.89 -0.96 10.08
N PRO A 38 1.07 -2.03 10.16
CA PRO A 38 0.08 -2.34 9.12
C PRO A 38 -1.06 -1.31 9.03
N TYR A 39 -1.25 -0.48 10.06
CA TYR A 39 -2.30 0.53 10.14
C TYR A 39 -1.71 1.92 10.45
N PRO A 40 -0.96 2.51 9.50
CA PRO A 40 -0.38 3.84 9.70
C PRO A 40 -1.48 4.90 9.72
N GLY A 41 -1.20 6.03 10.36
CA GLY A 41 -2.13 7.17 10.41
C GLY A 41 -2.60 7.58 9.02
N GLY A 42 -3.92 7.57 8.80
CA GLY A 42 -4.53 7.82 7.49
C GLY A 42 -4.97 6.55 6.73
N SER A 43 -4.73 5.35 7.27
CA SER A 43 -5.37 4.13 6.78
C SER A 43 -6.86 4.14 7.12
N ILE A 44 -7.73 4.01 6.13
CA ILE A 44 -9.18 3.98 6.31
C ILE A 44 -9.71 2.61 5.88
N LYS A 45 -10.40 1.92 6.79
CA LYS A 45 -11.06 0.64 6.49
C LYS A 45 -12.13 0.86 5.41
N LEU A 46 -12.14 0.02 4.37
CA LEU A 46 -13.17 0.10 3.33
C LEU A 46 -14.48 -0.49 3.84
N ARG A 47 -15.58 0.23 3.63
CA ARG A 47 -16.93 -0.22 4.01
C ARG A 47 -17.31 -1.46 3.19
N GLY A 48 -17.78 -2.50 3.86
CA GLY A 48 -18.13 -3.78 3.21
C GLY A 48 -16.96 -4.76 3.05
N SER A 49 -15.82 -4.49 3.69
CA SER A 49 -14.68 -5.42 3.73
C SER A 49 -14.22 -5.67 5.17
N GLU A 50 -13.90 -6.92 5.49
CA GLU A 50 -13.50 -7.31 6.86
C GLU A 50 -12.06 -6.84 7.18
N HIS A 51 -11.15 -6.97 6.22
CA HIS A 51 -9.71 -6.74 6.42
C HIS A 51 -9.07 -5.89 5.33
N THR A 52 -9.83 -5.03 4.64
CA THR A 52 -9.27 -4.18 3.57
C THR A 52 -9.20 -2.72 4.00
N TYR A 53 -8.04 -2.13 3.79
CA TYR A 53 -7.71 -0.78 4.23
C TYR A 53 -7.19 0.02 3.03
N ARG A 54 -7.51 1.31 3.00
CA ARG A 54 -7.03 2.22 1.96
C ARG A 54 -6.05 3.22 2.56
N ILE A 55 -4.90 3.37 1.92
CA ILE A 55 -3.90 4.39 2.22
C ILE A 55 -3.72 5.29 1.01
N ARG A 56 -3.57 6.59 1.24
CA ARG A 56 -3.35 7.58 0.19
C ARG A 56 -1.86 7.90 0.05
N VAL A 57 -1.31 7.72 -1.14
CA VAL A 57 0.08 8.06 -1.48
C VAL A 57 0.05 9.09 -2.60
N GLY A 58 0.04 10.37 -2.24
CA GLY A 58 -0.12 11.47 -3.19
C GLY A 58 -1.45 11.38 -3.96
N ASN A 59 -1.37 11.20 -5.28
CA ASN A 59 -2.52 11.05 -6.16
C ASN A 59 -3.03 9.60 -6.29
N TYR A 60 -2.32 8.63 -5.70
CA TYR A 60 -2.61 7.20 -5.80
C TYR A 60 -3.16 6.64 -4.49
N ARG A 61 -3.76 5.47 -4.57
CA ARG A 61 -4.34 4.74 -3.43
C ARG A 61 -3.76 3.34 -3.41
N VAL A 62 -3.32 2.91 -2.23
CA VAL A 62 -2.93 1.54 -1.93
C VAL A 62 -4.09 0.89 -1.19
N ILE A 63 -4.51 -0.31 -1.62
CA ILE A 63 -5.65 -1.07 -1.10
C ILE A 63 -5.18 -2.50 -0.80
#